data_AF-A0A1X0UBS2-F1
#
_entry.id   AF-A0A1X0UBS2-F1
#
_cell.length_a   1.000
_cell.length_b   1.000
_cell.length_c   1.000
_cell.angle_alpha   90.00
_cell.angle_beta   90.00
_cell.angle_gamma   90.00
#
_symmetry.space_group_name_H-M   'P 1'
#
loop_
_entity.id
_entity.type
_entity.pdbx_description
1 polymer ?
#
loop_
_entity_poly.entity_id
_entity_poly.type
_entity_poly.pdbx_seq_one_letter_code
_entity_poly.pdbx_strand_id
1 'polypeptide(L)'
;MRDAQTAAADYYGQTARNVSIDDLGTPVRRFLVAAQTVNELLSKGTDAATYKNIVSGGHPGASVIRGVKYVRNVVEHISHVIQPRAEHTLIGGASGLRAYLFWDEVPAAVHAQLHRGTQKLKPDYDASLLGVNVTETMLDTLKFFSDVAPNIPHRDSRGEWTDFPLMDQPGVRDRLHPEEPSEEVTARAWLNGRRPNGDVRVICGQITRDGIRYVFGHTFVDGLSYAPFVETVEQLSLDMTAGYSYVAGDVLENTVNRNDNFPHVVQGAVFQCRHDIGTWTTAAPSGGWDKDWVDGKTAITWHRLVEMERNEGYPAGFSYLIRRARRMNALVPYSP
;
A
#
# COMPACT_ATOMS: atom_id res chain seq x y z
N MET A 1 3.16 -3.45 17.07
CA MET A 1 3.10 -3.52 15.60
C MET A 1 2.17 -2.46 15.04
N ARG A 2 0.92 -2.34 15.54
CA ARG A 2 -0.01 -1.27 15.18
C ARG A 2 0.65 0.12 15.11
N ASP A 3 1.33 0.54 16.17
CA ASP A 3 1.98 1.86 16.20
C ASP A 3 3.02 2.07 15.10
N ALA A 4 3.75 1.02 14.72
CA ALA A 4 4.70 1.07 13.61
C ALA A 4 3.98 1.11 12.25
N GLN A 5 2.88 0.35 12.10
CA GLN A 5 2.05 0.39 10.90
C GLN A 5 1.43 1.78 10.69
N THR A 6 0.78 2.32 11.72
CA THR A 6 0.16 3.64 11.70
C THR A 6 1.20 4.75 11.47
N ALA A 7 2.39 4.68 12.09
CA ALA A 7 3.44 5.66 11.84
C ALA A 7 3.98 5.63 10.41
N ALA A 8 4.08 4.44 9.79
CA ALA A 8 4.49 4.32 8.40
C ALA A 8 3.43 4.88 7.43
N ALA A 9 2.15 4.58 7.69
CA ALA A 9 1.04 5.14 6.91
C ALA A 9 0.92 6.65 7.07
N ASP A 10 1.06 7.16 8.30
CA ASP A 10 1.08 8.61 8.60
C ASP A 10 2.22 9.31 7.87
N TYR A 11 3.45 8.79 7.95
CA TYR A 11 4.59 9.31 7.19
C TYR A 11 4.29 9.41 5.70
N TYR A 12 3.78 8.31 5.11
CA TYR A 12 3.48 8.27 3.67
C TYR A 12 2.28 9.14 3.27
N GLY A 13 1.29 9.30 4.15
CA GLY A 13 0.20 10.25 3.95
C GLY A 13 0.69 11.70 3.98
N GLN A 14 1.62 12.00 4.89
CA GLN A 14 2.22 13.32 5.03
C GLN A 14 3.12 13.70 3.84
N THR A 15 3.75 12.75 3.15
CA THR A 15 4.49 13.05 1.91
C THR A 15 3.58 13.66 0.82
N ALA A 16 2.25 13.48 0.90
CA ALA A 16 1.25 14.08 -0.01
C ALA A 16 0.90 15.52 0.32
N ARG A 17 0.97 15.86 1.60
CA ARG A 17 0.27 17.01 2.17
C ARG A 17 1.23 18.09 2.65
N ASN A 18 2.46 17.71 3.00
CA ASN A 18 3.38 18.60 3.69
C ASN A 18 4.37 19.27 2.75
N VAL A 19 4.54 20.58 2.97
CA VAL A 19 5.56 21.42 2.33
C VAL A 19 6.83 21.47 3.19
N SER A 20 6.76 21.09 4.47
CA SER A 20 7.88 21.11 5.43
C SER A 20 8.43 19.72 5.75
N ILE A 21 9.75 19.59 5.67
CA ILE A 21 10.50 18.37 6.03
C ILE A 21 10.48 18.12 7.54
N ASP A 22 10.38 19.18 8.35
CA ASP A 22 10.37 19.07 9.82
C ASP A 22 9.16 18.27 10.31
N ASP A 23 8.02 18.41 9.62
CA ASP A 23 6.79 17.69 9.92
C ASP A 23 6.93 16.19 9.62
N LEU A 24 7.64 15.85 8.54
CA LEU A 24 7.91 14.46 8.13
C LEU A 24 8.82 13.72 9.12
N GLY A 25 9.67 14.42 9.88
CA GLY A 25 10.54 13.81 10.88
C GLY A 25 9.78 13.17 12.06
N THR A 26 8.59 13.69 12.39
CA THR A 26 7.79 13.21 13.53
C THR A 26 7.28 11.78 13.35
N PRO A 27 6.58 11.42 12.26
CA PRO A 27 6.15 10.04 12.05
C PRO A 27 7.35 9.09 11.87
N VAL A 28 8.48 9.54 11.32
CA VAL A 28 9.72 8.72 11.27
C VAL A 28 10.22 8.38 12.68
N ARG A 29 10.30 9.37 13.58
CA ARG A 29 10.70 9.12 14.98
C ARG A 29 9.75 8.15 15.68
N ARG A 30 8.44 8.33 15.50
CA ARG A 30 7.41 7.42 16.04
C ARG A 30 7.62 5.99 15.53
N PHE A 31 7.85 5.85 14.22
CA PHE A 31 8.14 4.56 13.61
C PHE A 31 9.39 3.90 14.20
N LEU A 32 10.51 4.61 14.29
CA LEU A 32 11.76 4.10 14.83
C LEU A 32 11.61 3.62 16.28
N VAL A 33 10.89 4.37 17.11
CA VAL A 33 10.58 3.99 18.50
C VAL A 33 9.72 2.73 18.52
N ALA A 34 8.61 2.69 17.76
CA ALA A 34 7.71 1.55 17.72
C ALA A 34 8.39 0.27 17.19
N ALA A 35 9.20 0.39 16.14
CA ALA A 35 9.99 -0.70 15.58
C ALA A 35 11.00 -1.24 16.60
N GLN A 36 11.69 -0.35 17.33
CA GLN A 36 12.59 -0.77 18.41
C GLN A 36 11.84 -1.45 19.55
N THR A 37 10.66 -0.97 19.93
CA THR A 37 9.82 -1.64 20.93
C THR A 37 9.45 -3.06 20.49
N VAL A 38 9.02 -3.25 19.24
CA VAL A 38 8.73 -4.59 18.69
C VAL A 38 9.98 -5.48 18.71
N ASN A 39 11.10 -4.96 18.24
CA ASN A 39 12.39 -5.67 18.24
C ASN A 39 12.81 -6.12 19.65
N GLU A 40 12.61 -5.27 20.67
CA GLU A 40 12.92 -5.61 22.06
C GLU A 40 11.99 -6.65 22.65
N LEU A 41 10.68 -6.55 22.38
CA LEU A 41 9.71 -7.54 22.84
C LEU A 41 10.03 -8.92 22.27
N LEU A 42 10.34 -9.01 20.98
CA LEU A 42 10.77 -10.26 20.34
C LEU A 42 12.12 -10.77 20.89
N SER A 43 13.07 -9.86 21.18
CA SER A 43 14.37 -10.19 21.77
C SER A 43 14.32 -10.66 23.23
N LYS A 44 13.21 -10.44 23.93
CA LYS A 44 12.99 -10.78 25.34
C LYS A 44 11.89 -11.84 25.53
N GLY A 45 11.21 -12.24 24.45
CA GLY A 45 10.12 -13.21 24.49
C GLY A 45 10.56 -14.67 24.61
N THR A 46 9.59 -15.58 24.54
CA THR A 46 9.77 -17.03 24.73
C THR A 46 10.77 -17.65 23.74
N ASP A 47 10.80 -17.14 22.50
CA ASP A 47 11.71 -17.59 21.44
C ASP A 47 12.88 -16.62 21.20
N ALA A 48 13.29 -15.87 22.22
CA ALA A 48 14.32 -14.84 22.13
C ALA A 48 15.64 -15.34 21.52
N ALA A 49 16.05 -16.58 21.78
CA ALA A 49 17.27 -17.15 21.21
C ALA A 49 17.17 -17.32 19.69
N THR A 50 16.05 -17.88 19.22
CA THR A 50 15.74 -18.04 17.80
C THR A 50 15.69 -16.68 17.10
N TYR A 51 14.97 -15.72 17.70
CA TYR A 51 14.89 -14.36 17.16
C TYR A 51 16.27 -13.69 17.08
N LYS A 52 17.10 -13.80 18.12
CA LYS A 52 18.46 -13.24 18.11
C LYS A 52 19.34 -13.86 17.02
N ASN A 53 19.22 -15.16 16.76
CA ASN A 53 19.94 -15.83 15.67
C ASN A 53 19.48 -15.30 14.30
N ILE A 54 18.17 -15.13 14.12
CA ILE A 54 17.59 -14.54 12.90
C ILE A 54 18.13 -13.12 12.67
N VAL A 55 18.06 -12.25 13.69
CA VAL A 55 18.54 -10.85 13.62
C VAL A 55 20.06 -10.76 13.50
N SER A 56 20.82 -11.81 13.83
CA SER A 56 22.28 -11.82 13.68
C SER A 56 22.76 -12.17 12.26
N GLY A 57 21.85 -12.51 11.33
CA GLY A 57 22.19 -12.82 9.94
C GLY A 57 21.44 -14.00 9.34
N GLY A 58 20.55 -14.65 10.10
CA GLY A 58 19.75 -15.78 9.61
C GLY A 58 18.60 -15.40 8.67
N HIS A 59 18.40 -14.11 8.34
CA HIS A 59 17.33 -13.65 7.47
C HIS A 59 17.77 -12.45 6.61
N PRO A 60 17.34 -12.36 5.33
CA PRO A 60 17.74 -11.28 4.42
C PRO A 60 17.47 -9.86 4.94
N GLY A 61 16.33 -9.65 5.62
CA GLY A 61 15.98 -8.35 6.21
C GLY A 61 16.66 -8.01 7.55
N ALA A 62 17.56 -8.87 8.06
CA ALA A 62 18.16 -8.65 9.38
C ALA A 62 19.05 -7.39 9.43
N SER A 63 19.73 -7.05 8.34
CA SER A 63 20.55 -5.84 8.26
C SER A 63 19.70 -4.57 8.31
N VAL A 64 18.49 -4.57 7.74
CA VAL A 64 17.53 -3.46 7.86
C VAL A 64 17.18 -3.20 9.32
N ILE A 65 16.89 -4.24 10.11
CA ILE A 65 16.58 -4.09 11.54
C ILE A 65 17.77 -3.54 12.33
N ARG A 66 18.98 -4.01 12.03
CA ARG A 66 20.21 -3.51 12.67
C ARG A 66 20.49 -2.05 12.30
N GLY A 67 20.25 -1.67 11.04
CA GLY A 67 20.33 -0.29 10.55
C GLY A 67 19.28 0.62 11.20
N VAL A 68 18.02 0.17 11.31
CA VAL A 68 16.95 0.90 12.02
C VAL A 68 17.31 1.13 13.48
N LYS A 69 17.86 0.11 14.16
CA LYS A 69 18.35 0.24 15.53
C LYS A 69 19.50 1.25 15.64
N TYR A 70 20.42 1.26 14.68
CA TYR A 70 21.50 2.25 14.62
C TYR A 70 20.93 3.67 14.54
N VAL A 71 20.06 3.95 13.57
CA VAL A 71 19.50 5.29 13.35
C VAL A 71 18.64 5.74 14.53
N ARG A 72 17.82 4.85 15.08
CA ARG A 72 17.03 5.17 16.28
C ARG A 72 17.92 5.67 17.40
N ASN A 73 19.04 4.98 17.66
CA ASN A 73 19.98 5.40 18.69
C ASN A 73 20.72 6.70 18.33
N VAL A 74 21.00 6.94 17.04
CA VAL A 74 21.49 8.26 16.61
C VAL A 74 20.48 9.33 16.97
N VAL A 75 19.22 9.19 16.53
CA VAL A 75 18.12 10.15 16.74
C VAL A 75 17.86 10.44 18.22
N GLU A 76 17.94 9.42 19.08
CA GLU A 76 17.76 9.61 20.53
C GLU A 76 18.86 10.42 21.20
N HIS A 77 20.07 10.37 20.65
CA HIS A 77 21.21 11.07 21.21
C HIS A 77 21.46 12.41 20.50
N ILE A 78 21.12 12.50 19.21
CA ILE A 78 21.48 13.59 18.30
C ILE A 78 20.42 13.68 17.20
N SER A 79 19.86 14.87 16.94
CA SER A 79 18.93 15.06 15.82
C SER A 79 19.64 14.85 14.48
N HIS A 80 19.48 13.65 13.89
CA HIS A 80 20.05 13.33 12.57
C HIS A 80 19.16 13.82 11.44
N VAL A 81 19.80 14.29 10.37
CA VAL A 81 19.12 14.83 9.19
C VAL A 81 18.77 13.69 8.26
N ILE A 82 17.49 13.62 7.90
CA ILE A 82 17.02 12.85 6.75
C ILE A 82 16.96 13.85 5.60
N GLN A 83 17.69 13.63 4.51
CA GLN A 83 17.84 14.64 3.48
C GLN A 83 16.74 14.50 2.42
N PRO A 84 16.10 15.59 1.98
CA PRO A 84 15.48 15.64 0.66
C PRO A 84 16.61 15.55 -0.38
N ARG A 85 16.60 14.55 -1.26
CA ARG A 85 17.52 14.60 -2.41
C ARG A 85 17.11 15.79 -3.28
N ALA A 86 18.00 16.78 -3.44
CA ALA A 86 17.73 18.02 -4.18
C ALA A 86 17.17 17.78 -5.60
N GLU A 87 17.42 16.61 -6.18
CA GLU A 87 16.98 16.22 -7.53
C GLU A 87 15.70 15.35 -7.55
N HIS A 88 15.23 14.83 -6.40
CA HIS A 88 14.10 13.89 -6.30
C HIS A 88 13.06 14.28 -5.24
N THR A 89 13.07 15.54 -4.82
CA THR A 89 12.19 16.02 -3.74
C THR A 89 10.74 16.17 -4.19
N LEU A 90 10.44 16.22 -5.49
CA LEU A 90 9.10 16.46 -6.01
C LEU A 90 8.77 15.46 -7.11
N ILE A 91 7.94 14.47 -6.79
CA ILE A 91 7.25 13.69 -7.82
C ILE A 91 5.84 14.26 -7.95
N GLY A 92 5.49 14.67 -9.16
CA GLY A 92 4.14 15.05 -9.54
C GLY A 92 4.01 16.43 -10.19
N GLY A 93 3.01 16.55 -11.07
CA GLY A 93 2.64 17.75 -11.80
C GLY A 93 1.24 18.22 -11.38
N ALA A 94 0.32 18.39 -12.34
CA ALA A 94 -1.06 18.80 -12.07
C ALA A 94 -1.86 17.88 -11.10
N SER A 95 -1.32 16.70 -10.77
CA SER A 95 -1.94 15.69 -9.90
C SER A 95 -1.46 15.73 -8.43
N GLY A 96 -0.67 16.73 -8.04
CA GLY A 96 -0.15 16.92 -6.67
C GLY A 96 1.37 16.75 -6.56
N LEU A 97 1.98 17.40 -5.57
CA LEU A 97 3.42 17.35 -5.29
C LEU A 97 3.68 16.44 -4.09
N ARG A 98 4.72 15.61 -4.14
CA ARG A 98 5.15 14.79 -2.99
C ARG A 98 6.62 14.89 -2.66
N ALA A 99 6.91 14.96 -1.35
CA ALA A 99 8.25 14.98 -0.79
C ALA A 99 8.72 13.57 -0.39
N TYR A 100 9.78 13.07 -1.02
CA TYR A 100 10.46 11.83 -0.62
C TYR A 100 11.73 12.13 0.13
N LEU A 101 11.88 11.47 1.28
CA LEU A 101 13.08 11.56 2.10
C LEU A 101 13.88 10.27 2.00
N PHE A 102 15.20 10.45 2.04
CA PHE A 102 16.18 9.37 1.98
C PHE A 102 17.08 9.44 3.19
N TRP A 103 17.53 8.28 3.69
CA TRP A 103 18.50 8.25 4.76
C TRP A 103 19.85 8.83 4.30
N ASP A 104 20.40 9.75 5.09
CA ASP A 104 21.63 10.49 4.76
C ASP A 104 22.82 10.02 5.61
N GLU A 105 24.04 10.33 5.18
CA GLU A 105 25.26 9.98 5.89
C GLU A 105 25.24 10.51 7.33
N VAL A 106 25.47 9.63 8.30
CA VAL A 106 25.63 10.03 9.70
C VAL A 106 27.04 10.63 9.89
N PRO A 107 27.17 11.91 10.29
CA PRO A 107 28.48 12.53 10.44
C PRO A 107 29.39 11.76 11.39
N ALA A 108 30.68 11.66 11.07
CA ALA A 108 31.65 10.92 11.89
C ALA A 108 31.69 11.39 13.36
N ALA A 109 31.52 12.69 13.59
CA ALA A 109 31.48 13.27 14.94
C ALA A 109 30.24 12.82 15.75
N VAL A 110 29.10 12.62 15.08
CA VAL A 110 27.86 12.09 15.67
C VAL A 110 28.05 10.60 15.99
N HIS A 111 28.59 9.83 15.04
CA HIS A 111 28.89 8.41 15.23
C HIS A 111 29.85 8.14 16.40
N ALA A 112 30.89 8.98 16.54
CA ALA A 112 31.88 8.84 17.60
C ALA A 112 31.31 9.00 19.02
N GLN A 113 30.17 9.70 19.17
CA GLN A 113 29.49 9.91 20.45
C GLN A 113 28.60 8.72 20.86
N LEU A 114 28.31 7.80 19.95
CA LEU A 114 27.45 6.64 20.22
C LEU A 114 28.18 5.60 21.08
N HIS A 115 27.41 4.83 21.85
CA HIS A 115 27.96 3.67 22.56
C HIS A 115 28.57 2.64 21.58
N ARG A 116 29.66 1.97 21.98
CA ARG A 116 30.40 0.99 21.14
C ARG A 116 29.50 -0.08 20.51
N GLY A 117 28.47 -0.54 21.23
CA GLY A 117 27.50 -1.51 20.72
C GLY A 117 26.68 -0.98 19.54
N THR A 118 26.31 0.30 19.57
CA THR A 118 25.61 0.98 18.48
C THR A 118 26.57 1.26 17.31
N GLN A 119 27.82 1.66 17.60
CA GLN A 119 28.81 1.91 16.55
C GLN A 119 29.02 0.68 15.64
N LYS A 120 28.99 -0.53 16.21
CA LYS A 120 29.10 -1.80 15.45
C LYS A 120 27.97 -2.03 14.43
N LEU A 121 26.85 -1.31 14.54
CA LEU A 121 25.72 -1.44 13.62
C LEU A 121 25.84 -0.51 12.39
N LYS A 122 26.84 0.38 12.36
CA LYS A 122 27.03 1.31 11.23
C LYS A 122 27.18 0.60 9.87
N PRO A 123 27.91 -0.53 9.74
CA PRO A 123 27.99 -1.22 8.46
C PRO A 123 26.63 -1.67 7.91
N ASP A 124 25.70 -2.06 8.78
CA ASP A 124 24.34 -2.44 8.35
C ASP A 124 23.53 -1.23 7.89
N TYR A 125 23.69 -0.08 8.56
CA TYR A 125 23.11 1.19 8.13
C TYR A 125 23.63 1.60 6.76
N ASP A 126 24.95 1.63 6.60
CA ASP A 126 25.61 2.03 5.35
C ASP A 126 25.20 1.12 4.18
N ALA A 127 25.03 -0.18 4.44
CA ALA A 127 24.67 -1.15 3.41
C ALA A 127 23.17 -1.21 3.09
N SER A 128 22.28 -0.94 4.05
CA SER A 128 20.84 -1.24 3.92
C SER A 128 19.92 -0.02 3.97
N LEU A 129 20.37 1.09 4.55
CA LEU A 129 19.55 2.29 4.74
C LEU A 129 20.11 3.49 3.98
N LEU A 130 21.43 3.72 3.97
CA LEU A 130 22.03 4.91 3.35
C LEU A 130 21.58 5.06 1.88
N GLY A 131 20.98 6.22 1.56
CA GLY A 131 20.47 6.53 0.24
C GLY A 131 19.18 5.79 -0.16
N VAL A 132 18.59 5.00 0.73
CA VAL A 132 17.31 4.29 0.53
C VAL A 132 16.16 5.19 0.97
N ASN A 133 15.03 5.06 0.28
CA ASN A 133 13.80 5.77 0.63
C ASN A 133 13.31 5.33 2.02
N VAL A 134 12.94 6.29 2.85
CA VAL A 134 12.43 6.03 4.19
C VAL A 134 11.17 5.15 4.18
N THR A 135 10.27 5.32 3.20
CA THR A 135 9.08 4.47 3.03
C THR A 135 9.49 3.02 2.80
N GLU A 136 10.45 2.74 1.92
CA GLU A 136 10.92 1.37 1.66
C GLU A 136 11.51 0.74 2.92
N THR A 137 12.31 1.50 3.67
CA THR A 137 12.87 1.03 4.95
C THR A 137 11.76 0.68 5.95
N MET A 138 10.71 1.49 6.03
CA MET A 138 9.56 1.21 6.90
C MET A 138 8.84 -0.06 6.46
N LEU A 139 8.57 -0.23 5.16
CA LEU A 139 7.93 -1.43 4.62
C LEU A 139 8.77 -2.70 4.85
N ASP A 140 10.09 -2.63 4.63
CA ASP A 140 10.99 -3.78 4.84
C ASP A 140 11.13 -4.15 6.32
N THR A 141 11.14 -3.17 7.20
CA THR A 141 11.10 -3.39 8.65
C THR A 141 9.81 -4.08 9.07
N LEU A 142 8.66 -3.60 8.57
CA LEU A 142 7.35 -4.20 8.85
C LEU A 142 7.25 -5.62 8.29
N LYS A 143 7.74 -5.84 7.07
CA LYS A 143 7.82 -7.15 6.42
C LYS A 143 8.67 -8.11 7.23
N PHE A 144 9.87 -7.70 7.63
CA PHE A 144 10.75 -8.52 8.46
C PHE A 144 10.03 -9.03 9.71
N PHE A 145 9.34 -8.13 10.43
CA PHE A 145 8.62 -8.51 11.64
C PHE A 145 7.49 -9.52 11.37
N SER A 146 6.78 -9.38 10.24
CA SER A 146 5.78 -10.36 9.83
C SER A 146 6.38 -11.69 9.40
N ASP A 147 7.52 -11.69 8.72
CA ASP A 147 8.17 -12.93 8.26
C ASP A 147 8.65 -13.76 9.47
N VAL A 148 9.17 -13.10 10.51
CA VAL A 148 9.69 -13.79 11.72
C VAL A 148 8.61 -14.07 12.77
N ALA A 149 7.53 -13.30 12.79
CA ALA A 149 6.43 -13.44 13.73
C ALA A 149 5.08 -13.12 13.04
N PRO A 150 4.53 -14.03 12.22
CA PRO A 150 3.37 -13.77 11.34
C PRO A 150 2.08 -13.34 12.05
N ASN A 151 1.97 -13.58 13.36
CA ASN A 151 0.77 -13.27 14.15
C ASN A 151 0.79 -11.87 14.77
N ILE A 152 1.89 -11.11 14.64
CA ILE A 152 2.01 -9.78 15.27
C ILE A 152 1.48 -8.59 14.45
N PRO A 153 1.39 -8.63 13.09
CA PRO A 153 0.73 -7.58 12.33
C PRO A 153 -0.66 -7.30 12.89
N HIS A 154 -0.93 -6.05 13.25
CA HIS A 154 -2.26 -5.67 13.67
C HIS A 154 -3.16 -5.61 12.44
N ARG A 155 -4.36 -6.17 12.58
CA ARG A 155 -5.34 -6.32 11.50
C ARG A 155 -6.55 -5.43 11.80
N ASP A 156 -7.10 -4.80 10.77
CA ASP A 156 -8.33 -4.03 10.89
C ASP A 156 -9.57 -4.94 10.94
N SER A 157 -10.77 -4.36 10.96
CA SER A 157 -12.04 -5.11 10.96
C SER A 157 -12.26 -5.98 9.72
N ARG A 158 -11.54 -5.72 8.62
CA ARG A 158 -11.61 -6.46 7.36
C ARG A 158 -10.55 -7.56 7.29
N GLY A 159 -9.69 -7.66 8.30
CA GLY A 159 -8.57 -8.61 8.32
C GLY A 159 -7.38 -8.14 7.49
N GLU A 160 -7.34 -6.88 7.07
CA GLU A 160 -6.19 -6.29 6.37
C GLU A 160 -5.21 -5.68 7.37
N TRP A 161 -3.97 -5.46 6.95
CA TRP A 161 -3.00 -4.72 7.78
C TRP A 161 -3.55 -3.33 8.10
N THR A 162 -3.62 -2.96 9.37
CA THR A 162 -4.12 -1.63 9.77
C THR A 162 -3.33 -0.51 9.10
N ASP A 163 -4.06 0.44 8.52
CA ASP A 163 -3.57 1.57 7.73
C ASP A 163 -2.84 1.20 6.43
N PHE A 164 -3.03 -0.05 5.95
CA PHE A 164 -2.53 -0.52 4.66
C PHE A 164 -3.66 -1.05 3.76
N PRO A 165 -3.48 -1.04 2.42
CA PRO A 165 -2.31 -0.53 1.71
C PRO A 165 -2.16 0.98 1.84
N LEU A 166 -0.94 1.45 1.64
CA LEU A 166 -0.66 2.85 1.47
C LEU A 166 -1.40 3.40 0.23
N MET A 167 -1.86 4.64 0.30
CA MET A 167 -2.61 5.27 -0.80
C MET A 167 -1.74 5.41 -2.06
N ASP A 168 -2.18 4.84 -3.19
CA ASP A 168 -1.53 4.91 -4.48
C ASP A 168 -1.32 6.35 -4.96
N GLN A 169 -0.22 6.53 -5.69
CA GLN A 169 0.27 7.84 -6.10
C GLN A 169 0.62 7.80 -7.59
N PRO A 170 0.13 8.79 -8.37
CA PRO A 170 0.43 8.82 -9.80
C PRO A 170 1.94 8.83 -10.05
N GLY A 171 2.41 7.89 -10.86
CA GLY A 171 3.82 7.80 -11.28
C GLY A 171 4.78 7.15 -10.26
N VAL A 172 4.27 6.64 -9.14
CA VAL A 172 5.09 6.00 -8.10
C VAL A 172 4.98 4.49 -8.22
N ARG A 173 6.13 3.85 -8.48
CA ARG A 173 6.20 2.38 -8.63
C ARG A 173 6.44 1.65 -7.32
N ASP A 174 6.79 2.37 -6.27
CA ASP A 174 7.12 1.81 -4.96
C ASP A 174 5.96 0.98 -4.42
N ARG A 175 6.30 0.01 -3.57
CA ARG A 175 5.34 -0.88 -2.90
C ARG A 175 4.38 -0.07 -2.04
N LEU A 176 3.12 -0.49 -2.02
CA LEU A 176 2.08 0.08 -1.16
C LEU A 176 1.76 -0.82 0.04
N HIS A 177 2.33 -2.02 0.10
CA HIS A 177 2.07 -2.96 1.19
C HIS A 177 3.37 -3.66 1.62
N PRO A 178 3.62 -3.91 2.93
CA PRO A 178 4.83 -4.59 3.38
C PRO A 178 5.05 -5.95 2.72
N GLU A 179 3.98 -6.70 2.49
CA GLU A 179 4.03 -8.02 1.85
C GLU A 179 4.14 -7.97 0.31
N GLU A 180 4.04 -6.80 -0.33
CA GLU A 180 4.17 -6.68 -1.79
C GLU A 180 5.61 -7.03 -2.21
N PRO A 181 5.83 -7.98 -3.13
CA PRO A 181 7.14 -8.25 -3.70
C PRO A 181 7.65 -7.08 -4.56
N SER A 182 8.97 -6.86 -4.58
CA SER A 182 9.57 -5.82 -5.44
C SER A 182 9.68 -6.21 -6.92
N GLU A 183 9.69 -7.51 -7.22
CA GLU A 183 9.79 -8.03 -8.59
C GLU A 183 8.38 -8.17 -9.18
N GLU A 184 8.14 -7.59 -10.36
CA GLU A 184 6.80 -7.41 -10.92
C GLU A 184 6.05 -8.73 -11.16
N VAL A 185 6.70 -9.76 -11.68
CA VAL A 185 6.06 -11.06 -11.94
C VAL A 185 5.55 -11.68 -10.64
N THR A 186 6.39 -11.66 -9.61
CA THR A 186 6.06 -12.13 -8.26
C THR A 186 4.99 -11.24 -7.63
N ALA A 187 5.05 -9.93 -7.85
CA ALA A 187 4.08 -8.97 -7.34
C ALA A 187 2.69 -9.11 -7.99
N ARG A 188 2.62 -9.47 -9.27
CA ARG A 188 1.37 -9.84 -9.97
C ARG A 188 0.78 -11.13 -9.42
N ALA A 189 1.61 -12.16 -9.23
CA ALA A 189 1.16 -13.43 -8.65
C ALA A 189 0.66 -13.23 -7.21
N TRP A 190 1.39 -12.44 -6.41
CA TRP A 190 1.00 -12.02 -5.07
C TRP A 190 -0.36 -11.34 -5.10
N LEU A 191 -0.55 -10.31 -5.93
CA LEU A 191 -1.80 -9.53 -6.04
C LEU A 191 -3.01 -10.40 -6.44
N ASN A 192 -2.82 -11.37 -7.34
CA ASN A 192 -3.85 -12.31 -7.77
C ASN A 192 -4.23 -13.34 -6.70
N GLY A 193 -3.30 -13.69 -5.82
CA GLY A 193 -3.50 -14.67 -4.75
C GLY A 193 -4.23 -14.15 -3.52
N ARG A 194 -4.50 -12.84 -3.43
CA ARG A 194 -5.19 -12.21 -2.29
C ARG A 194 -6.61 -11.86 -2.65
N ARG A 195 -7.47 -11.72 -1.66
CA ARG A 195 -8.79 -11.10 -1.83
C ARG A 195 -8.62 -9.62 -2.20
N PRO A 196 -9.55 -9.03 -2.97
CA PRO A 196 -9.61 -7.57 -3.10
C PRO A 196 -9.83 -6.90 -1.73
N ASN A 197 -9.38 -5.66 -1.60
CA ASN A 197 -9.71 -4.87 -0.41
C ASN A 197 -11.05 -4.14 -0.60
N GLY A 198 -11.73 -3.93 0.51
CA GLY A 198 -13.01 -3.27 0.61
C GLY A 198 -14.16 -4.23 0.93
N ASP A 199 -15.37 -3.69 1.11
CA ASP A 199 -16.48 -4.46 1.67
C ASP A 199 -17.18 -5.31 0.60
N VAL A 200 -17.33 -4.76 -0.60
CA VAL A 200 -18.06 -5.39 -1.70
C VAL A 200 -17.68 -4.78 -3.05
N ARG A 201 -17.72 -5.61 -4.10
CA ARG A 201 -17.64 -5.16 -5.50
C ARG A 201 -19.00 -5.26 -6.17
N VAL A 202 -19.47 -4.13 -6.70
CA VAL A 202 -20.72 -4.04 -7.46
C VAL A 202 -20.39 -4.05 -8.94
N ILE A 203 -20.82 -5.11 -9.63
CA ILE A 203 -20.66 -5.33 -11.07
C ILE A 203 -21.74 -4.53 -11.80
N CYS A 204 -21.33 -3.70 -12.76
CA CYS A 204 -22.24 -2.94 -13.62
C CYS A 204 -22.09 -3.29 -15.10
N GLY A 205 -21.23 -4.25 -15.44
CA GLY A 205 -21.15 -4.78 -16.80
C GLY A 205 -20.08 -5.85 -16.99
N GLN A 206 -20.09 -6.39 -18.21
CA GLN A 206 -19.16 -7.38 -18.71
C GLN A 206 -18.84 -7.10 -20.18
N ILE A 207 -17.58 -7.27 -20.57
CA ILE A 207 -17.15 -7.27 -21.97
C ILE A 207 -16.19 -8.41 -22.27
N THR A 208 -16.12 -8.84 -23.53
CA THR A 208 -15.19 -9.86 -24.02
C THR A 208 -14.18 -9.18 -24.95
N ARG A 209 -12.89 -9.41 -24.71
CA ARG A 209 -11.78 -8.89 -25.51
C ARG A 209 -10.74 -9.98 -25.73
N ASP A 210 -10.41 -10.23 -26.99
CA ASP A 210 -9.50 -11.31 -27.44
C ASP A 210 -9.81 -12.67 -26.82
N GLY A 211 -11.10 -12.99 -26.72
CA GLY A 211 -11.58 -14.24 -26.12
C GLY A 211 -11.54 -14.29 -24.60
N ILE A 212 -11.02 -13.25 -23.92
CA ILE A 212 -11.00 -13.14 -22.46
C ILE A 212 -12.20 -12.31 -22.01
N ARG A 213 -12.93 -12.81 -21.00
CA ARG A 213 -14.10 -12.17 -20.44
C ARG A 213 -13.72 -11.34 -19.22
N TYR A 214 -14.13 -10.08 -19.23
CA TYR A 214 -13.88 -9.13 -18.17
C TYR A 214 -15.19 -8.66 -17.55
N VAL A 215 -15.20 -8.59 -16.23
CA VAL A 215 -16.25 -7.94 -15.44
C VAL A 215 -15.71 -6.64 -14.89
N PHE A 216 -16.57 -5.64 -14.77
CA PHE A 216 -16.19 -4.34 -14.26
C PHE A 216 -17.30 -3.70 -13.44
N GLY A 217 -16.89 -2.73 -12.63
CA GLY A 217 -17.80 -2.00 -11.77
C GLY A 217 -17.04 -1.22 -10.72
N HIS A 218 -17.58 -1.16 -9.51
CA HIS A 218 -17.07 -0.32 -8.43
C HIS A 218 -16.83 -1.09 -7.15
N THR A 219 -15.69 -0.83 -6.50
CA THR A 219 -15.39 -1.35 -5.17
C THR A 219 -15.93 -0.36 -4.13
N PHE A 220 -16.70 -0.83 -3.16
CA PHE A 220 -17.28 -0.01 -2.10
C PHE A 220 -16.68 -0.34 -0.74
N VAL A 221 -16.48 0.71 0.06
CA VAL A 221 -16.00 0.72 1.43
C VAL A 221 -16.84 1.71 2.22
N ASP A 222 -17.54 1.23 3.25
CA ASP A 222 -18.42 2.05 4.09
C ASP A 222 -19.43 2.88 3.24
N GLY A 223 -19.94 2.27 2.17
CA GLY A 223 -20.89 2.91 1.23
C GLY A 223 -20.27 3.93 0.27
N LEU A 224 -18.94 4.05 0.21
CA LEU A 224 -18.20 4.92 -0.70
C LEU A 224 -17.37 4.11 -1.70
N SER A 225 -17.34 4.53 -2.96
CA SER A 225 -16.44 4.01 -3.97
C SER A 225 -15.52 5.11 -4.46
N TYR A 226 -14.21 4.85 -4.46
CA TYR A 226 -13.18 5.78 -4.91
C TYR A 226 -12.64 5.44 -6.30
N ALA A 227 -12.96 4.24 -6.79
CA ALA A 227 -12.38 3.73 -8.03
C ALA A 227 -13.20 2.61 -8.66
N PRO A 228 -13.16 2.50 -10.00
CA PRO A 228 -13.66 1.31 -10.67
C PRO A 228 -12.72 0.11 -10.43
N PHE A 229 -13.24 -1.09 -10.65
CA PHE A 229 -12.46 -2.31 -10.82
C PHE A 229 -12.71 -2.92 -12.20
N VAL A 230 -11.72 -3.70 -12.64
CA VAL A 230 -11.81 -4.61 -13.79
C VAL A 230 -11.15 -5.90 -13.36
N GLU A 231 -11.79 -7.04 -13.58
CA GLU A 231 -11.20 -8.36 -13.36
C GLU A 231 -11.62 -9.31 -14.47
N THR A 232 -10.87 -10.40 -14.67
CA THR A 232 -11.36 -11.50 -15.51
C THR A 232 -12.42 -12.29 -14.75
N VAL A 233 -13.28 -13.02 -15.47
CA VAL A 233 -14.28 -13.92 -14.87
C VAL A 233 -13.60 -15.01 -14.03
N GLU A 234 -12.42 -15.48 -14.43
CA GLU A 234 -11.62 -16.44 -13.66
C GLU A 234 -11.19 -15.86 -12.31
N GLN A 235 -10.67 -14.62 -12.31
CA GLN A 235 -10.28 -13.96 -11.06
C GLN A 235 -11.49 -13.68 -10.16
N LEU A 236 -12.63 -13.25 -10.72
CA LEU A 236 -13.87 -13.09 -9.96
C LEU A 236 -14.28 -14.41 -9.27
N SER A 237 -14.17 -15.54 -9.98
CA SER A 237 -14.49 -16.86 -9.43
C SER A 237 -13.55 -17.28 -8.31
N LEU A 238 -12.25 -16.98 -8.44
CA LEU A 238 -11.26 -17.18 -7.36
C LEU A 238 -11.59 -16.33 -6.13
N ASP A 239 -11.92 -15.06 -6.32
CA ASP A 239 -12.24 -14.14 -5.23
C ASP A 239 -13.52 -14.55 -4.50
N MET A 240 -14.57 -14.94 -5.24
CA MET A 240 -15.83 -15.43 -4.67
C MET A 240 -15.64 -16.76 -3.92
N THR A 241 -14.81 -17.67 -4.45
CA THR A 241 -14.45 -18.92 -3.76
C THR A 241 -13.67 -18.63 -2.49
N ALA A 242 -12.81 -17.61 -2.52
CA ALA A 242 -12.15 -17.12 -1.34
C ALA A 242 -13.12 -16.43 -0.37
N GLY A 243 -14.39 -16.17 -0.72
CA GLY A 243 -15.40 -15.59 0.16
C GLY A 243 -15.53 -14.07 0.08
N TYR A 244 -14.97 -13.44 -0.96
CA TYR A 244 -15.16 -12.01 -1.20
C TYR A 244 -16.52 -11.73 -1.84
N SER A 245 -17.18 -10.64 -1.43
CA SER A 245 -18.53 -10.30 -1.87
C SER A 245 -18.55 -9.62 -3.24
N TYR A 246 -19.26 -10.24 -4.19
CA TYR A 246 -19.61 -9.65 -5.48
C TYR A 246 -21.13 -9.62 -5.63
N VAL A 247 -21.65 -8.47 -6.06
CA VAL A 247 -23.08 -8.25 -6.35
C VAL A 247 -23.22 -7.52 -7.69
N ALA A 248 -24.41 -7.51 -8.28
CA ALA A 248 -24.71 -6.77 -9.49
C ALA A 248 -25.75 -5.68 -9.20
N GLY A 249 -25.64 -4.52 -9.85
CA GLY A 249 -26.60 -3.42 -9.68
C GLY A 249 -26.28 -2.18 -10.51
N ASP A 250 -27.24 -1.27 -10.61
CA ASP A 250 -27.07 0.00 -11.31
C ASP A 250 -26.42 1.05 -10.38
N VAL A 251 -25.11 1.23 -10.54
CA VAL A 251 -24.33 2.19 -9.76
C VAL A 251 -24.73 3.64 -10.07
N LEU A 252 -25.09 3.95 -11.31
CA LEU A 252 -25.37 5.33 -11.72
C LEU A 252 -26.68 5.84 -11.11
N GLU A 253 -27.71 4.98 -11.04
CA GLU A 253 -28.98 5.34 -10.42
C GLU A 253 -28.90 5.38 -8.88
N ASN A 254 -28.10 4.49 -8.28
CA ASN A 254 -28.09 4.29 -6.83
C ASN A 254 -26.96 5.02 -6.09
N THR A 255 -26.16 5.82 -6.79
CA THR A 255 -25.11 6.63 -6.17
C THR A 255 -25.23 8.12 -6.46
N VAL A 256 -24.50 8.91 -5.69
CA VAL A 256 -24.29 10.34 -5.92
C VAL A 256 -22.79 10.62 -5.98
N ASN A 257 -22.38 11.50 -6.88
CA ASN A 257 -21.01 12.00 -6.90
C ASN A 257 -20.76 12.86 -5.65
N ARG A 258 -19.66 12.59 -4.95
CA ARG A 258 -19.23 13.29 -3.72
C ARG A 258 -17.80 13.82 -3.83
N ASN A 259 -17.29 14.07 -5.03
CA ASN A 259 -15.94 14.62 -5.23
C ASN A 259 -15.65 15.85 -4.37
N ASP A 260 -16.63 16.74 -4.22
CA ASP A 260 -16.51 17.97 -3.44
C ASP A 260 -16.18 17.73 -1.95
N ASN A 261 -16.57 16.56 -1.41
CA ASN A 261 -16.26 16.18 -0.03
C ASN A 261 -14.85 15.57 0.11
N PHE A 262 -14.21 15.23 -1.01
CA PHE A 262 -12.91 14.56 -1.05
C PHE A 262 -11.94 15.30 -1.98
N PRO A 263 -11.61 16.58 -1.72
CA PRO A 263 -10.78 17.40 -2.60
C PRO A 263 -9.35 16.87 -2.78
N HIS A 264 -8.93 15.92 -1.94
CA HIS A 264 -7.61 15.29 -1.99
C HIS A 264 -7.58 14.01 -2.84
N VAL A 265 -8.73 13.51 -3.29
CA VAL A 265 -8.81 12.35 -4.18
C VAL A 265 -8.59 12.83 -5.61
N VAL A 266 -7.38 12.62 -6.11
CA VAL A 266 -6.95 13.07 -7.46
C VAL A 266 -7.10 11.99 -8.54
N GLN A 267 -7.48 10.77 -8.16
CA GLN A 267 -7.42 9.59 -9.04
C GLN A 267 -8.78 9.10 -9.57
N GLY A 268 -9.87 9.85 -9.38
CA GLY A 268 -11.17 9.45 -9.91
C GLY A 268 -12.37 10.15 -9.28
N ALA A 269 -13.56 9.70 -9.67
CA ALA A 269 -14.80 10.12 -9.04
C ALA A 269 -15.07 9.30 -7.77
N VAL A 270 -15.54 9.97 -6.72
CA VAL A 270 -16.03 9.37 -5.49
C VAL A 270 -17.54 9.27 -5.58
N PHE A 271 -18.05 8.04 -5.47
CA PHE A 271 -19.48 7.75 -5.45
C PHE A 271 -19.91 7.34 -4.05
N GLN A 272 -21.02 7.89 -3.56
CA GLN A 272 -21.65 7.48 -2.31
C GLN A 272 -22.98 6.80 -2.60
N CYS A 273 -23.23 5.66 -1.98
CA CYS A 273 -24.54 4.99 -2.06
C CYS A 273 -25.65 5.89 -1.49
N ARG A 274 -26.78 5.97 -2.21
CA ARG A 274 -28.00 6.66 -1.75
C ARG A 274 -28.72 5.88 -0.65
N HIS A 275 -28.65 4.56 -0.75
CA HIS A 275 -29.26 3.58 0.15
C HIS A 275 -28.27 2.46 0.42
N ASP A 276 -28.53 1.67 1.46
CA ASP A 276 -27.71 0.50 1.78
C ASP A 276 -27.56 -0.42 0.54
N ILE A 277 -26.34 -0.91 0.30
CA ILE A 277 -25.97 -1.69 -0.88
C ILE A 277 -26.89 -2.90 -1.06
N GLY A 278 -27.30 -3.54 0.04
CA GLY A 278 -28.19 -4.70 -0.01
C GLY A 278 -29.60 -4.42 -0.54
N THR A 279 -30.02 -3.14 -0.66
CA THR A 279 -31.39 -2.78 -1.05
C THR A 279 -31.58 -2.62 -2.56
N TRP A 280 -30.50 -2.43 -3.31
CA TRP A 280 -30.54 -2.16 -4.76
C TRP A 280 -29.61 -3.06 -5.57
N THR A 281 -28.91 -3.98 -4.91
CA THR A 281 -28.06 -4.98 -5.56
C THR A 281 -28.67 -6.38 -5.46
N THR A 282 -28.32 -7.22 -6.42
CA THR A 282 -28.64 -8.65 -6.42
C THR A 282 -27.35 -9.46 -6.37
N ALA A 283 -27.43 -10.71 -5.92
CA ALA A 283 -26.29 -11.61 -5.98
C ALA A 283 -25.66 -11.63 -7.39
N ALA A 284 -24.33 -11.61 -7.45
CA ALA A 284 -23.64 -11.71 -8.74
C ALA A 284 -24.03 -13.02 -9.44
N PRO A 285 -24.16 -13.01 -10.79
CA PRO A 285 -24.47 -14.22 -11.53
C PRO A 285 -23.47 -15.35 -11.22
N SER A 286 -23.96 -16.51 -10.81
CA SER A 286 -23.11 -17.71 -10.63
C SER A 286 -22.77 -18.39 -11.97
N GLY A 287 -23.29 -17.88 -13.08
CA GLY A 287 -23.06 -18.33 -14.45
C GLY A 287 -23.65 -17.34 -15.47
N GLY A 288 -23.58 -17.66 -16.76
CA GLY A 288 -24.15 -16.80 -17.81
C GLY A 288 -23.24 -15.64 -18.24
N TRP A 289 -21.93 -15.75 -18.00
CA TRP A 289 -20.92 -14.79 -18.47
C TRP A 289 -20.63 -14.89 -19.98
N ASP A 290 -21.52 -15.51 -20.76
CA ASP A 290 -21.31 -15.78 -22.19
C ASP A 290 -21.67 -14.60 -23.10
N LYS A 291 -22.35 -13.58 -22.56
CA LYS A 291 -22.81 -12.41 -23.31
C LYS A 291 -22.31 -11.13 -22.67
N ASP A 292 -21.72 -10.29 -23.50
CA ASP A 292 -21.36 -8.93 -23.12
C ASP A 292 -22.61 -8.13 -22.81
N TRP A 293 -22.53 -7.32 -21.76
CA TRP A 293 -23.56 -6.37 -21.41
C TRP A 293 -22.89 -5.16 -20.76
N VAL A 294 -23.20 -3.99 -21.29
CA VAL A 294 -22.67 -2.72 -20.80
C VAL A 294 -23.70 -1.65 -21.15
N ASP A 295 -23.88 -0.68 -20.25
CA ASP A 295 -24.68 0.49 -20.60
C ASP A 295 -24.01 1.21 -21.78
N GLY A 296 -24.75 1.38 -22.88
CA GLY A 296 -24.26 1.97 -24.12
C GLY A 296 -23.69 3.38 -23.92
N LYS A 297 -24.14 4.12 -22.90
CA LYS A 297 -23.60 5.46 -22.58
C LYS A 297 -22.19 5.43 -21.97
N THR A 298 -21.83 4.33 -21.29
CA THR A 298 -20.54 4.18 -20.59
C THR A 298 -19.62 3.14 -21.23
N ALA A 299 -20.06 2.44 -22.29
CA ALA A 299 -19.33 1.38 -22.97
C ALA A 299 -17.90 1.77 -23.37
N ILE A 300 -17.71 2.97 -23.95
CA ILE A 300 -16.38 3.45 -24.37
C ILE A 300 -15.43 3.59 -23.16
N THR A 301 -15.94 4.09 -22.02
CA THR A 301 -15.16 4.26 -20.80
C THR A 301 -14.71 2.90 -20.26
N TRP A 302 -15.62 1.94 -20.18
CA TRP A 302 -15.32 0.59 -19.69
C TRP A 302 -14.35 -0.15 -20.61
N HIS A 303 -14.49 -0.03 -21.93
CA HIS A 303 -13.52 -0.58 -22.88
C HIS A 303 -12.10 -0.04 -22.64
N ARG A 304 -11.94 1.28 -22.48
CA ARG A 304 -10.64 1.89 -22.18
C ARG A 304 -10.07 1.40 -20.86
N LEU A 305 -10.90 1.23 -19.83
CA LEU A 305 -10.46 0.71 -18.54
C LEU A 305 -9.93 -0.72 -18.66
N VAL A 306 -10.58 -1.58 -19.44
CA VAL A 306 -10.08 -2.94 -19.72
C VAL A 306 -8.77 -2.91 -20.51
N GLU A 307 -8.63 -2.04 -21.51
CA GLU A 307 -7.38 -1.88 -22.28
C GLU A 307 -6.20 -1.46 -21.39
N MET A 308 -6.42 -0.51 -20.47
CA MET A 308 -5.40 -0.06 -19.50
C MET A 308 -4.89 -1.19 -18.60
N GLU A 309 -5.78 -2.07 -18.15
CA GLU A 309 -5.47 -3.19 -17.26
C GLU A 309 -4.73 -4.33 -17.99
N ARG A 310 -4.88 -4.41 -19.32
CA ARG A 310 -4.20 -5.40 -20.18
C ARG A 310 -2.81 -4.97 -20.64
N ASN A 311 -2.39 -3.73 -20.34
CA ASN A 311 -1.13 -3.14 -20.79
C ASN A 311 -1.01 -2.92 -22.31
N GLU A 312 -2.13 -2.84 -23.03
CA GLU A 312 -2.10 -2.57 -24.47
C GLU A 312 -1.76 -1.11 -24.74
N GLY A 313 -0.63 -0.86 -25.43
CA GLY A 313 -0.21 0.50 -25.77
C GLY A 313 0.45 1.29 -24.63
N TYR A 314 0.74 0.66 -23.48
CA TYR A 314 1.38 1.30 -22.33
C TYR A 314 2.77 0.72 -22.01
N PRO A 315 3.67 1.50 -21.36
CA PRO A 315 4.97 1.01 -20.92
C PRO A 315 4.86 -0.23 -20.01
N ALA A 316 5.89 -1.09 -20.03
CA ALA A 316 5.94 -2.26 -19.17
C ALA A 316 5.76 -1.89 -17.69
N GLY A 317 4.88 -2.62 -16.99
CA GLY A 317 4.54 -2.40 -15.59
C GLY A 317 3.46 -1.35 -15.32
N PHE A 318 3.02 -0.58 -16.33
CA PHE A 318 1.95 0.42 -16.14
C PHE A 318 0.63 -0.22 -15.71
N SER A 319 0.22 -1.30 -16.38
CA SER A 319 -1.01 -2.01 -16.01
C SER A 319 -0.98 -2.60 -14.61
N TYR A 320 0.21 -3.00 -14.12
CA TYR A 320 0.34 -3.52 -12.77
C TYR A 320 -0.04 -2.48 -11.73
N LEU A 321 0.47 -1.25 -11.87
CA LEU A 321 0.26 -0.18 -10.89
C LEU A 321 -1.22 0.20 -10.78
N ILE A 322 -1.90 0.34 -11.92
CA ILE A 322 -3.34 0.64 -11.96
C ILE A 322 -4.14 -0.49 -11.30
N ARG A 323 -3.85 -1.73 -11.69
CA ARG A 323 -4.55 -2.90 -11.15
C ARG A 323 -4.33 -3.03 -9.65
N ARG A 324 -3.09 -2.85 -9.21
CA ARG A 324 -2.68 -2.86 -7.80
C ARG A 324 -3.46 -1.81 -7.00
N ALA A 325 -3.51 -0.57 -7.49
CA ALA A 325 -4.22 0.51 -6.82
C ALA A 325 -5.72 0.20 -6.66
N ARG A 326 -6.37 -0.28 -7.71
CA ARG A 326 -7.82 -0.60 -7.71
C ARG A 326 -8.15 -1.85 -6.93
N ARG A 327 -7.31 -2.89 -7.01
CA ARG A 327 -7.56 -4.18 -6.36
C ARG A 327 -7.30 -4.15 -4.87
N MET A 328 -6.26 -3.46 -4.43
CA MET A 328 -6.05 -3.21 -3.00
C MET A 328 -6.84 -2.02 -2.48
N ASN A 329 -7.67 -1.38 -3.34
CA ASN A 329 -8.42 -0.18 -3.01
C ASN A 329 -7.55 0.91 -2.36
N ALA A 330 -6.31 1.05 -2.83
CA ALA A 330 -5.33 2.02 -2.37
C ALA A 330 -5.67 3.47 -2.79
N LEU A 331 -6.94 3.76 -3.03
CA LEU A 331 -7.44 5.06 -3.49
C LEU A 331 -8.30 5.73 -2.40
N VAL A 332 -8.57 5.00 -1.32
CA VAL A 332 -9.20 5.53 -0.11
C VAL A 332 -8.23 6.51 0.56
N PRO A 333 -8.66 7.75 0.84
CA PRO A 333 -7.84 8.72 1.55
C PRO A 333 -7.45 8.22 2.94
N TYR A 334 -6.20 8.45 3.31
CA TYR A 334 -5.77 8.29 4.69
C TYR A 334 -6.50 9.30 5.60
N SER A 335 -7.22 8.78 6.61
CA SER A 335 -7.83 9.57 7.68
C SER A 335 -7.16 9.17 9.00
N PRO A 336 -6.26 9.99 9.56
CA PRO A 336 -5.56 9.70 10.82
C PRO A 336 -6.50 9.65 12.04
#